data_AF-A0A7Y2DBN0-F1
#
_entry.id   AF-A0A7Y2DBN0-F1
#
_cell.length_a   1.000
_cell.length_b   1.000
_cell.length_c   1.000
_cell.angle_alpha   90.00
_cell.angle_beta   90.00
_cell.angle_gamma   90.00
#
_symmetry.space_group_name_H-M   'P 1'
#
loop_
_entity.id
_entity.type
_entity.pdbx_description
1 polymer ?
#
loop_
_entity_poly.entity_id
_entity_poly.type
_entity_poly.pdbx_seq_one_letter_code
_entity_poly.pdbx_strand_id
1 'polypeptide(L)'
;MSRPLAGTVIAIVGSETPSGLSELVVALGADPLVLRDERVFARLAEAEILGAVDTDGALAGVEVPFPVVQMRSEPARWVASGLAALSGPAGGSALARGPFVERLSGAGALFQLLAATQGVPVELDVMDRLAERARIARFEGQGPTAVGGSAIMVRAADGWVALNLARPEDIAALPALVERAVDPAGWPRVAAALRTRTVTELRDQAERLGVPIGVVPPGGSIVAGAPFRFEDREASASGSGSIRNRLRPDRAIARRARPPVVVELASLWAGPLTGALLVSAGADVTKYESTERPDGARRGPAPFFDRLHSGKHFATFDHRDPADLNRLAEVLATADVVIDGSRARVMEQWGIDVGRLVRSGTTWISITGHGRASARVAFGDDAAVEAGLVVPGRTANDAPTFVGDAIADPITGLYGAVVALAATLSPGGHLVDLSLVGAAAHAAAGTTFDAVDPT
;
A
#
# COMPACT_ATOMS: atom_id res chain seq x y z
N MET A 1 -17.59 -36.10 7.53
CA MET A 1 -16.28 -35.66 8.06
C MET A 1 -15.35 -35.47 6.88
N SER A 2 -15.26 -34.23 6.42
CA SER A 2 -14.57 -33.81 5.19
C SER A 2 -13.07 -33.69 5.46
N ARG A 3 -12.25 -34.41 4.70
CA ARG A 3 -10.78 -34.27 4.72
C ARG A 3 -10.39 -32.85 4.28
N PRO A 4 -9.48 -32.16 4.99
CA PRO A 4 -8.88 -30.90 4.54
C PRO A 4 -7.98 -31.16 3.33
N LEU A 5 -7.96 -30.24 2.36
CA LEU A 5 -6.99 -30.21 1.25
C LEU A 5 -5.71 -29.60 1.85
N ALA A 6 -4.60 -30.29 2.10
CA ALA A 6 -3.70 -30.99 1.19
C ALA A 6 -3.20 -30.08 0.05
N GLY A 7 -2.02 -29.47 0.23
CA GLY A 7 -1.20 -29.10 -0.93
C GLY A 7 -0.08 -28.08 -0.75
N THR A 8 -0.21 -26.98 0.02
CA THR A 8 0.91 -26.02 0.06
C THR A 8 0.88 -25.14 1.31
N VAL A 9 1.97 -25.10 2.06
CA VAL A 9 2.08 -24.40 3.34
C VAL A 9 3.23 -23.40 3.34
N ILE A 10 3.00 -22.19 3.89
CA ILE A 10 4.09 -21.27 4.25
C ILE A 10 4.55 -21.66 5.65
N ALA A 11 5.83 -22.03 5.78
CA ALA A 11 6.41 -22.26 7.10
C ALA A 11 6.87 -20.93 7.71
N ILE A 12 6.57 -20.73 8.99
CA ILE A 12 7.09 -19.61 9.77
C ILE A 12 7.95 -20.23 10.86
N VAL A 13 9.26 -19.97 10.80
CA VAL A 13 10.22 -20.53 11.74
C VAL A 13 10.66 -19.47 12.73
N GLY A 14 10.56 -19.84 14.00
CA GLY A 14 11.09 -19.08 15.12
C GLY A 14 10.28 -19.25 16.38
N SER A 15 10.78 -18.67 17.47
CA SER A 15 10.14 -18.75 18.79
C SER A 15 8.73 -18.14 18.85
N GLU A 16 8.45 -17.13 18.01
CA GLU A 16 7.16 -16.45 17.91
C GLU A 16 6.79 -16.14 16.45
N THR A 17 5.50 -16.07 16.14
CA THR A 17 5.02 -15.71 14.80
C THR A 17 4.75 -14.21 14.75
N PRO A 18 5.39 -13.47 13.84
CA PRO A 18 5.12 -12.05 13.69
C PRO A 18 3.65 -11.80 13.39
N SER A 19 3.06 -10.85 14.11
CA SER A 19 1.63 -10.53 14.02
C SER A 19 1.25 -10.13 12.59
N GLY A 20 2.03 -9.21 12.01
CA GLY A 20 1.79 -8.72 10.65
C GLY A 20 1.95 -9.77 9.55
N LEU A 21 2.87 -10.73 9.72
CA LEU A 21 3.00 -11.84 8.78
C LEU A 21 1.78 -12.77 8.87
N SER A 22 1.33 -13.07 10.08
CA SER A 22 0.13 -13.89 10.31
C SER A 22 -1.11 -13.25 9.70
N GLU A 23 -1.32 -11.95 9.94
CA GLU A 23 -2.44 -11.17 9.40
C GLU A 23 -2.45 -11.20 7.87
N LEU A 24 -1.29 -11.04 7.22
CA LEU A 24 -1.16 -11.10 5.77
C LEU A 24 -1.41 -12.49 5.20
N VAL A 25 -0.85 -13.53 5.81
CA VAL A 25 -1.09 -14.92 5.39
C VAL A 25 -2.58 -15.27 5.51
N VAL A 26 -3.23 -14.83 6.59
CA VAL A 26 -4.68 -14.97 6.77
C VAL A 26 -5.46 -14.15 5.74
N ALA A 27 -5.03 -12.93 5.43
CA ALA A 27 -5.67 -12.09 4.40
C ALA A 27 -5.56 -12.71 3.00
N LEU A 28 -4.48 -13.43 2.73
CA LEU A 28 -4.31 -14.23 1.51
C LEU A 28 -5.11 -15.55 1.56
N GLY A 29 -5.57 -15.99 2.73
CA GLY A 29 -6.31 -17.23 2.91
C GLY A 29 -5.45 -18.49 2.85
N ALA A 30 -4.16 -18.38 3.18
CA ALA A 30 -3.27 -19.52 3.32
C ALA A 30 -3.13 -19.95 4.79
N ASP A 31 -2.77 -21.22 5.03
CA ASP A 31 -2.55 -21.77 6.37
C ASP A 31 -1.05 -21.75 6.71
N PRO A 32 -0.60 -20.94 7.69
CA PRO A 32 0.80 -20.95 8.10
C PRO A 32 1.13 -22.13 9.02
N LEU A 33 2.24 -22.81 8.78
CA LEU A 33 2.83 -23.77 9.71
C LEU A 33 3.90 -23.09 10.56
N VAL A 34 3.61 -22.89 11.84
CA VAL A 34 4.55 -22.27 12.79
C VAL A 34 5.45 -23.34 13.42
N LEU A 35 6.76 -23.18 13.28
CA LEU A 35 7.79 -24.10 13.78
C LEU A 35 8.61 -23.41 14.87
N ARG A 36 8.59 -23.95 16.10
CA ARG A 36 9.21 -23.35 17.28
C ARG A 36 10.35 -24.16 17.92
N ASP A 37 10.64 -25.34 17.39
CA ASP A 37 11.64 -26.28 17.96
C ASP A 37 12.38 -27.00 16.81
N GLU A 38 13.70 -27.15 16.93
CA GLU A 38 14.56 -27.86 15.97
C GLU A 38 14.10 -29.33 15.75
N ARG A 39 13.49 -29.97 16.74
CA ARG A 39 12.96 -31.35 16.57
C ARG A 39 11.83 -31.45 15.53
N VAL A 40 11.32 -30.30 15.09
CA VAL A 40 10.21 -30.17 14.15
C VAL A 40 10.68 -30.21 12.68
N PHE A 41 12.00 -30.31 12.42
CA PHE A 41 12.53 -30.61 11.07
C PHE A 41 11.91 -31.87 10.46
N ALA A 42 11.52 -32.86 11.28
CA ALA A 42 10.79 -34.04 10.81
C ALA A 42 9.42 -33.71 10.17
N ARG A 43 8.74 -32.64 10.60
CA ARG A 43 7.46 -32.20 10.02
C ARG A 43 7.65 -31.48 8.68
N LEU A 44 8.85 -30.98 8.37
CA LEU A 44 9.15 -30.39 7.06
C LEU A 44 9.08 -31.41 5.93
N ALA A 45 9.38 -32.68 6.23
CA ALA A 45 9.32 -33.77 5.25
C ALA A 45 7.87 -34.25 4.97
N GLU A 46 6.93 -33.95 5.87
CA GLU A 46 5.54 -34.40 5.78
C GLU A 46 4.59 -33.37 5.17
N ALA A 47 4.99 -32.09 5.13
CA ALA A 47 4.21 -31.00 4.57
C ALA A 47 4.79 -30.54 3.21
N GLU A 48 3.91 -30.27 2.25
CA GLU A 48 4.30 -29.63 1.00
C GLU A 48 4.53 -28.14 1.27
N ILE A 49 5.75 -27.78 1.65
CA ILE A 49 6.12 -26.42 2.06
C ILE A 49 6.58 -25.64 0.83
N LEU A 50 5.93 -24.50 0.57
CA LEU A 50 6.31 -23.62 -0.53
C LEU A 50 7.66 -22.96 -0.25
N GLY A 51 7.85 -22.54 0.99
CA GLY A 51 9.06 -21.94 1.51
C GLY A 51 8.84 -21.47 2.95
N ALA A 52 9.90 -20.93 3.56
CA ALA A 52 9.88 -20.52 4.95
C ALA A 52 10.28 -19.05 5.14
N VAL A 53 9.63 -18.38 6.08
CA VAL A 53 10.13 -17.14 6.67
C VAL A 53 10.83 -17.50 7.98
N ASP A 54 12.12 -17.21 8.06
CA ASP A 54 12.92 -17.36 9.27
C ASP A 54 12.97 -16.03 10.03
N THR A 55 12.50 -16.04 11.28
CA THR A 55 12.28 -14.82 12.06
C THR A 55 13.35 -14.59 13.12
N ASP A 56 14.05 -15.65 13.55
CA ASP A 56 15.12 -15.61 14.55
C ASP A 56 16.46 -16.17 14.05
N GLY A 57 16.53 -16.60 12.79
CA GLY A 57 17.75 -17.13 12.17
C GLY A 57 17.99 -18.62 12.48
N ALA A 58 16.97 -19.34 12.96
CA ALA A 58 17.09 -20.75 13.31
C ALA A 58 17.39 -21.67 12.12
N LEU A 59 17.14 -21.23 10.89
CA LEU A 59 17.47 -21.96 9.67
C LEU A 59 18.81 -21.52 9.05
N ALA A 60 19.57 -20.65 9.73
CA ALA A 60 20.88 -20.22 9.24
C ALA A 60 21.84 -21.42 9.10
N GLY A 61 22.20 -21.73 7.84
CA GLY A 61 23.08 -22.87 7.52
C GLY A 61 22.40 -24.23 7.52
N VAL A 62 21.07 -24.30 7.67
CA VAL A 62 20.29 -25.54 7.53
C VAL A 62 19.90 -25.72 6.07
N GLU A 63 20.27 -26.85 5.47
CA GLU A 63 19.88 -27.17 4.10
C GLU A 63 18.43 -27.69 4.09
N VAL A 64 17.55 -26.97 3.38
CA VAL A 64 16.14 -27.32 3.21
C VAL A 64 15.77 -27.31 1.72
N PRO A 65 14.80 -28.14 1.29
CA PRO A 65 14.46 -28.31 -0.13
C PRO A 65 13.56 -27.20 -0.70
N PHE A 66 13.39 -26.09 0.03
CA PHE A 66 12.53 -24.96 -0.33
C PHE A 66 13.21 -23.63 0.02
N PRO A 67 12.81 -22.50 -0.58
CA PRO A 67 13.40 -21.19 -0.29
C PRO A 67 13.17 -20.76 1.16
N VAL A 68 14.17 -20.12 1.76
CA VAL A 68 14.10 -19.51 3.09
C VAL A 68 14.40 -18.02 2.96
N VAL A 69 13.58 -17.18 3.57
CA VAL A 69 13.78 -15.73 3.64
C VAL A 69 13.92 -15.32 5.09
N GLN A 70 15.01 -14.62 5.41
CA GLN A 70 15.18 -14.02 6.73
C GLN A 70 14.34 -12.74 6.84
N MET A 71 13.45 -12.70 7.82
CA MET A 71 12.77 -11.48 8.21
C MET A 71 13.68 -10.62 9.10
N ARG A 72 13.87 -9.35 8.73
CA ARG A 72 14.65 -8.39 9.51
C ARG A 72 13.72 -7.32 10.08
N SER A 73 13.28 -7.48 11.32
CA SER A 73 12.23 -6.65 11.97
C SER A 73 12.72 -5.74 13.09
N GLU A 74 14.02 -5.42 13.12
CA GLU A 74 14.60 -4.62 14.21
C GLU A 74 14.07 -3.18 14.21
N PRO A 75 13.54 -2.67 15.35
CA PRO A 75 13.11 -1.28 15.47
C PRO A 75 14.20 -0.25 15.11
N ALA A 76 15.48 -0.60 15.27
CA ALA A 76 16.61 0.23 14.87
C ALA A 76 16.61 0.58 13.36
N ARG A 77 15.98 -0.24 12.51
CA ARG A 77 15.86 0.03 11.06
C ARG A 77 15.00 1.25 10.75
N TRP A 78 14.04 1.57 11.60
CA TRP A 78 13.26 2.82 11.50
C TRP A 78 14.17 4.06 11.61
N VAL A 79 15.15 4.01 12.52
CA VAL A 79 16.13 5.08 12.68
C VAL A 79 17.17 5.05 11.56
N ALA A 80 17.72 3.87 11.26
CA ALA A 80 18.78 3.71 10.26
C ALA A 80 18.38 4.11 8.84
N SER A 81 17.11 3.89 8.48
CA SER A 81 16.54 4.32 7.19
C SER A 81 16.33 5.84 7.07
N GLY A 82 16.40 6.57 8.18
CA GLY A 82 16.09 8.00 8.25
C GLY A 82 14.60 8.32 8.44
N LEU A 83 13.71 7.33 8.48
CA LEU A 83 12.26 7.55 8.67
C LEU A 83 11.94 8.26 9.99
N ALA A 84 12.72 7.99 11.04
CA ALA A 84 12.59 8.69 12.31
C ALA A 84 12.79 10.20 12.16
N ALA A 85 13.78 10.65 11.38
CA ALA A 85 14.08 12.07 11.17
C ALA A 85 13.12 12.76 10.19
N LEU A 86 12.41 11.99 9.37
CA LEU A 86 11.33 12.48 8.51
C LEU A 86 10.00 12.63 9.28
N SER A 87 9.94 12.14 10.51
CA SER A 87 8.73 12.10 11.33
C SER A 87 8.87 13.00 12.56
N GLY A 88 7.79 13.64 12.97
CA GLY A 88 7.81 14.50 14.16
C GLY A 88 8.04 15.99 13.86
N PRO A 89 8.37 16.80 14.89
CA PRO A 89 8.54 18.24 14.75
C PRO A 89 9.73 18.59 13.86
N ALA A 90 9.72 19.81 13.29
CA ALA A 90 10.80 20.28 12.44
C ALA A 90 12.16 20.23 13.17
N GLY A 91 13.15 19.59 12.56
CA GLY A 91 14.46 19.33 13.16
C GLY A 91 14.49 18.30 14.30
N GLY A 92 13.36 17.68 14.64
CA GLY A 92 13.27 16.58 15.60
C GLY A 92 13.21 15.21 14.93
N SER A 93 12.84 14.20 15.72
CA SER A 93 12.56 12.87 15.19
C SER A 93 11.38 12.23 15.92
N ALA A 94 10.85 11.12 15.41
CA ALA A 94 9.87 10.32 16.12
C ALA A 94 10.22 8.84 16.06
N LEU A 95 9.97 8.12 17.16
CA LEU A 95 10.16 6.68 17.26
C LEU A 95 8.82 5.96 17.11
N ALA A 96 8.80 4.93 16.27
CA ALA A 96 7.67 4.01 16.20
C ALA A 96 7.76 3.00 17.36
N ARG A 97 6.75 2.96 18.25
CA ARG A 97 6.61 1.98 19.32
C ARG A 97 5.43 1.07 19.04
N GLY A 98 5.71 -0.19 18.73
CA GLY A 98 4.70 -1.19 18.37
C GLY A 98 5.09 -1.95 17.10
N PRO A 99 4.13 -2.70 16.52
CA PRO A 99 4.42 -3.67 15.46
C PRO A 99 4.61 -3.04 14.08
N PHE A 100 4.62 -1.70 13.90
CA PHE A 100 4.72 -1.08 12.58
C PHE A 100 5.92 -1.56 11.75
N VAL A 101 7.13 -1.54 12.34
CA VAL A 101 8.35 -2.02 11.67
C VAL A 101 8.25 -3.52 11.39
N GLU A 102 7.82 -4.30 12.38
CA GLU A 102 7.66 -5.75 12.26
C GLU A 102 6.66 -6.12 11.17
N ARG A 103 5.49 -5.47 11.10
CA ARG A 103 4.42 -5.75 10.16
C ARG A 103 4.84 -5.43 8.73
N LEU A 104 5.54 -4.32 8.51
CA LEU A 104 6.10 -3.98 7.21
C LEU A 104 7.27 -4.90 6.82
N SER A 105 8.13 -5.28 7.76
CA SER A 105 9.17 -6.28 7.52
C SER A 105 8.57 -7.67 7.18
N GLY A 106 7.48 -8.06 7.83
CA GLY A 106 6.74 -9.29 7.51
C GLY A 106 6.16 -9.27 6.11
N ALA A 107 5.62 -8.12 5.68
CA ALA A 107 5.15 -7.92 4.31
C ALA A 107 6.28 -8.04 3.28
N GLY A 108 7.43 -7.43 3.56
CA GLY A 108 8.62 -7.56 2.73
C GLY A 108 9.16 -8.97 2.68
N ALA A 109 9.18 -9.69 3.80
CA ALA A 109 9.60 -11.08 3.86
C ALA A 109 8.66 -11.99 3.05
N LEU A 110 7.35 -11.78 3.16
CA LEU A 110 6.35 -12.51 2.38
C LEU A 110 6.49 -12.24 0.88
N PHE A 111 6.71 -10.99 0.47
CA PHE A 111 6.98 -10.65 -0.93
C PHE A 111 8.23 -11.38 -1.46
N GLN A 112 9.35 -11.28 -0.74
CA GLN A 112 10.60 -11.94 -1.11
C GLN A 112 10.44 -13.46 -1.19
N LEU A 113 9.66 -14.05 -0.27
CA LEU A 113 9.36 -15.48 -0.28
C LEU A 113 8.56 -15.86 -1.53
N LEU A 114 7.49 -15.14 -1.83
CA LEU A 114 6.66 -15.36 -3.03
C LEU A 114 7.45 -15.21 -4.33
N ALA A 115 8.48 -14.35 -4.36
CA ALA A 115 9.37 -14.19 -5.50
C ALA A 115 10.37 -15.36 -5.61
N ALA A 116 10.98 -15.75 -4.49
CA ALA A 116 11.92 -16.87 -4.43
C ALA A 116 11.26 -18.21 -4.82
N THR A 117 10.00 -18.42 -4.44
CA THR A 117 9.24 -19.64 -4.77
C THR A 117 8.90 -19.72 -6.27
N GLN A 118 8.95 -18.58 -6.96
CA GLN A 118 8.84 -18.48 -8.41
C GLN A 118 10.21 -18.48 -9.11
N GLY A 119 11.29 -18.69 -8.36
CA GLY A 119 12.65 -18.82 -8.88
C GLY A 119 13.37 -17.49 -9.12
N VAL A 120 12.83 -16.37 -8.62
CA VAL A 120 13.43 -15.04 -8.74
C VAL A 120 13.62 -14.47 -7.33
N PRO A 121 14.67 -14.88 -6.59
CA PRO A 121 14.93 -14.33 -5.27
C PRO A 121 15.20 -12.82 -5.37
N VAL A 122 14.56 -12.05 -4.49
CA VAL A 122 14.70 -10.59 -4.39
C VAL A 122 15.19 -10.25 -3.01
N GLU A 123 16.06 -9.26 -2.90
CA GLU A 123 16.37 -8.60 -1.63
C GLU A 123 15.59 -7.30 -1.52
N LEU A 124 14.88 -7.13 -0.40
CA LEU A 124 14.06 -5.95 -0.15
C LEU A 124 14.24 -5.43 1.27
N ASP A 125 14.82 -4.24 1.40
CA ASP A 125 14.74 -3.46 2.63
C ASP A 125 13.54 -2.50 2.57
N VAL A 126 12.48 -2.85 3.29
CA VAL A 126 11.22 -2.12 3.27
C VAL A 126 11.38 -0.71 3.85
N MET A 127 12.16 -0.55 4.92
CA MET A 127 12.34 0.77 5.55
C MET A 127 13.09 1.71 4.61
N ASP A 128 14.11 1.20 3.92
CA ASP A 128 14.82 1.97 2.90
C ASP A 128 13.95 2.36 1.71
N ARG A 129 13.02 1.48 1.29
CA ARG A 129 12.04 1.82 0.24
C ARG A 129 11.10 2.94 0.66
N LEU A 130 10.63 2.91 1.91
CA LEU A 130 9.76 3.95 2.46
C LEU A 130 10.46 5.31 2.52
N ALA A 131 11.76 5.35 2.82
CA ALA A 131 12.56 6.57 2.88
C ALA A 131 13.12 7.04 1.54
N GLU A 132 12.97 6.25 0.46
CA GLU A 132 13.74 6.42 -0.78
C GLU A 132 13.52 7.78 -1.46
N ARG A 133 12.26 8.22 -1.58
CA ARG A 133 11.94 9.51 -2.23
C ARG A 133 12.55 10.68 -1.47
N ALA A 134 12.33 10.74 -0.16
CA ALA A 134 12.90 11.77 0.69
C ALA A 134 14.43 11.81 0.63
N ARG A 135 15.09 10.64 0.66
CA ARG A 135 16.54 10.54 0.54
C ARG A 135 17.05 11.05 -0.83
N ILE A 136 16.39 10.69 -1.93
CA ILE A 136 16.74 11.16 -3.28
C ILE A 136 16.55 12.67 -3.39
N ALA A 137 15.45 13.19 -2.85
CA ALA A 137 15.10 14.59 -2.90
C ALA A 137 15.81 15.46 -1.85
N ARG A 138 16.50 14.83 -0.88
CA ARG A 138 17.06 15.47 0.31
C ARG A 138 16.01 16.24 1.11
N PHE A 139 14.83 15.65 1.23
CA PHE A 139 13.79 16.21 2.09
C PHE A 139 14.10 15.94 3.56
N GLU A 140 13.60 16.84 4.41
CA GLU A 140 13.75 16.81 5.86
C GLU A 140 12.36 16.88 6.51
N GLY A 141 12.24 16.48 7.77
CA GLY A 141 11.00 16.63 8.53
C GLY A 141 10.60 18.11 8.68
N GLN A 142 9.37 18.46 8.32
CA GLN A 142 8.87 19.85 8.30
C GLN A 142 7.81 20.14 9.39
N GLY A 143 7.69 19.27 10.40
CA GLY A 143 6.71 19.42 11.47
C GLY A 143 5.26 19.31 10.97
N PRO A 144 4.43 20.38 11.08
CA PRO A 144 3.03 20.32 10.67
C PRO A 144 2.83 20.40 9.16
N THR A 145 3.90 20.50 8.36
CA THR A 145 3.85 20.37 6.90
C THR A 145 4.44 19.01 6.52
N ALA A 146 3.86 18.34 5.53
CA ALA A 146 4.37 17.06 5.06
C ALA A 146 5.75 17.22 4.42
N VAL A 147 6.55 16.15 4.41
CA VAL A 147 7.93 16.14 3.92
C VAL A 147 8.04 16.64 2.48
N GLY A 148 7.09 16.24 1.61
CA GLY A 148 7.01 16.71 0.21
C GLY A 148 6.40 18.11 0.03
N GLY A 149 5.96 18.76 1.10
CA GLY A 149 5.43 20.13 1.10
C GLY A 149 3.98 20.30 0.62
N SER A 150 3.31 19.23 0.18
CA SER A 150 1.96 19.34 -0.40
C SER A 150 0.84 19.33 0.63
N ALA A 151 1.03 18.71 1.80
CA ALA A 151 0.03 18.61 2.84
C ALA A 151 0.39 19.41 4.09
N ILE A 152 -0.62 19.90 4.79
CA ILE A 152 -0.47 20.70 6.01
C ILE A 152 -1.52 20.34 7.06
N MET A 153 -1.09 20.27 8.32
CA MET A 153 -1.95 20.07 9.47
C MET A 153 -2.68 21.35 9.80
N VAL A 154 -4.02 21.26 9.84
CA VAL A 154 -4.92 22.37 10.10
C VAL A 154 -5.76 22.07 11.31
N ARG A 155 -5.83 23.05 12.22
CA ARG A 155 -6.73 23.01 13.36
C ARG A 155 -8.16 23.28 12.90
N ALA A 156 -9.07 22.35 13.19
CA ALA A 156 -10.51 22.53 13.14
C ALA A 156 -11.05 22.91 14.55
N ALA A 157 -12.34 23.23 14.64
CA ALA A 157 -12.98 23.63 15.90
C ALA A 157 -12.90 22.52 16.97
N ASP A 158 -12.99 21.26 16.56
CA ASP A 158 -13.11 20.07 17.40
C ASP A 158 -12.02 19.01 17.14
N GLY A 159 -11.00 19.32 16.33
CA GLY A 159 -9.93 18.38 16.03
C GLY A 159 -8.88 18.90 15.06
N TRP A 160 -8.15 17.99 14.43
CA TRP A 160 -7.11 18.28 13.44
C TRP A 160 -7.38 17.52 12.14
N VAL A 161 -7.05 18.15 11.02
CA VAL A 161 -7.11 17.54 9.69
C VAL A 161 -5.81 17.81 8.94
N ALA A 162 -5.38 16.87 8.11
CA ALA A 162 -4.36 17.09 7.10
C ALA A 162 -5.06 17.49 5.80
N LEU A 163 -4.81 18.72 5.33
CA LEU A 163 -5.30 19.18 4.04
C LEU A 163 -4.19 18.99 3.01
N ASN A 164 -4.45 18.24 1.94
CA ASN A 164 -3.47 18.02 0.88
C ASN A 164 -3.76 18.90 -0.33
N LEU A 165 -2.80 19.74 -0.69
CA LEU A 165 -2.86 20.73 -1.75
C LEU A 165 -1.90 20.37 -2.88
N ALA A 166 -1.77 19.07 -3.17
CA ALA A 166 -0.83 18.53 -4.15
C ALA A 166 -1.12 18.98 -5.60
N ARG A 167 -2.33 19.45 -5.89
CA ARG A 167 -2.76 19.84 -7.23
C ARG A 167 -3.18 21.32 -7.28
N PRO A 168 -2.96 22.02 -8.42
CA PRO A 168 -3.39 23.41 -8.56
C PRO A 168 -4.90 23.60 -8.30
N GLU A 169 -5.74 22.63 -8.68
CA GLU A 169 -7.17 22.66 -8.40
C GLU A 169 -7.50 22.58 -6.91
N ASP A 170 -6.67 21.92 -6.09
CA ASP A 170 -6.87 21.84 -4.64
C ASP A 170 -6.69 23.24 -4.02
N ILE A 171 -5.68 23.97 -4.48
CA ILE A 171 -5.41 25.35 -4.06
C ILE A 171 -6.54 26.28 -4.54
N ALA A 172 -6.97 26.13 -5.79
CA ALA A 172 -8.05 26.93 -6.36
C ALA A 172 -9.40 26.70 -5.67
N ALA A 173 -9.60 25.53 -5.06
CA ALA A 173 -10.81 25.18 -4.32
C ALA A 173 -10.86 25.78 -2.89
N LEU A 174 -9.75 26.32 -2.36
CA LEU A 174 -9.69 26.84 -0.99
C LEU A 174 -10.80 27.86 -0.65
N PRO A 175 -11.11 28.87 -1.48
CA PRO A 175 -12.19 29.80 -1.19
C PRO A 175 -13.56 29.13 -1.05
N ALA A 176 -13.82 28.08 -1.83
CA ALA A 176 -15.04 27.29 -1.74
C ALA A 176 -15.04 26.36 -0.52
N LEU A 177 -13.89 25.82 -0.14
CA LEU A 177 -13.72 24.99 1.05
C LEU A 177 -14.02 25.76 2.33
N VAL A 178 -13.57 27.03 2.41
CA VAL A 178 -13.83 27.89 3.59
C VAL A 178 -15.13 28.70 3.48
N GLU A 179 -15.81 28.62 2.32
CA GLU A 179 -17.00 29.38 1.92
C GLU A 179 -16.85 30.90 2.13
N ARG A 180 -15.69 31.43 1.75
CA ARG A 180 -15.38 32.86 1.86
C ARG A 180 -14.31 33.25 0.86
N ALA A 181 -14.31 34.52 0.44
CA ALA A 181 -13.23 35.07 -0.36
C ALA A 181 -11.94 35.13 0.48
N VAL A 182 -11.00 34.25 0.18
CA VAL A 182 -9.64 34.24 0.73
C VAL A 182 -8.67 34.21 -0.42
N ASP A 183 -7.55 34.91 -0.26
CA ASP A 183 -6.39 34.72 -1.12
C ASP A 183 -5.70 33.40 -0.70
N PRO A 184 -5.59 32.41 -1.59
CA PRO A 184 -4.87 31.17 -1.31
C PRO A 184 -3.40 31.38 -0.90
N ALA A 185 -2.76 32.48 -1.32
CA ALA A 185 -1.41 32.85 -0.87
C ALA A 185 -1.40 33.36 0.58
N GLY A 186 -2.55 33.80 1.10
CA GLY A 186 -2.75 34.29 2.46
C GLY A 186 -3.07 33.20 3.46
N TRP A 187 -2.19 32.20 3.62
CA TRP A 187 -2.42 31.03 4.50
C TRP A 187 -2.94 31.36 5.91
N PRO A 188 -2.48 32.42 6.62
CA PRO A 188 -3.03 32.77 7.93
C PRO A 188 -4.55 33.01 7.94
N ARG A 189 -5.09 33.61 6.87
CA ARG A 189 -6.54 33.84 6.74
C ARG A 189 -7.29 32.55 6.43
N VAL A 190 -6.73 31.70 5.57
CA VAL A 190 -7.28 30.37 5.28
C VAL A 190 -7.32 29.52 6.54
N ALA A 191 -6.21 29.43 7.28
CA ALA A 191 -6.11 28.68 8.53
C ALA A 191 -7.03 29.23 9.63
N ALA A 192 -7.22 30.55 9.72
CA ALA A 192 -8.19 31.15 10.64
C ALA A 192 -9.64 30.79 10.28
N ALA A 193 -9.95 30.68 8.98
CA ALA A 193 -11.26 30.28 8.51
C ALA A 193 -11.57 28.81 8.78
N LEU A 194 -10.61 27.92 8.50
CA LEU A 194 -10.74 26.48 8.73
C LEU A 194 -10.93 26.17 10.22
N ARG A 195 -10.28 26.93 11.12
CA ARG A 195 -10.44 26.82 12.59
C ARG A 195 -11.85 27.02 13.12
N THR A 196 -12.72 27.68 12.35
CA THR A 196 -14.11 27.93 12.75
C THR A 196 -15.08 26.82 12.37
N ARG A 197 -14.62 25.81 11.61
CA ARG A 197 -15.41 24.68 11.13
C ARG A 197 -15.09 23.43 11.92
N THR A 198 -16.05 22.55 12.10
CA THR A 198 -15.81 21.21 12.65
C THR A 198 -15.09 20.32 11.64
N VAL A 199 -14.42 19.29 12.12
CA VAL A 199 -13.78 18.26 11.28
C VAL A 199 -14.77 17.65 10.30
N THR A 200 -16.00 17.37 10.74
CA THR A 200 -17.06 16.78 9.90
C THR A 200 -17.45 17.72 8.77
N GLU A 201 -17.70 19.01 9.05
CA GLU A 201 -18.04 19.99 8.03
C GLU A 201 -16.91 20.15 6.99
N LEU A 202 -15.67 20.21 7.45
CA LEU A 202 -14.51 20.32 6.55
C LEU A 202 -14.38 19.09 5.65
N ARG A 203 -14.51 17.89 6.22
CA ARG A 203 -14.43 16.65 5.47
C ARG A 203 -15.52 16.56 4.40
N ASP A 204 -16.76 16.81 4.79
CA ASP A 204 -17.91 16.69 3.89
C ASP A 204 -17.82 17.73 2.75
N GLN A 205 -17.33 18.94 3.04
CA GLN A 205 -17.11 19.97 2.02
C GLN A 205 -15.95 19.64 1.10
N ALA A 206 -14.82 19.18 1.65
CA ALA A 206 -13.67 18.76 0.86
C ALA A 206 -14.02 17.60 -0.09
N GLU A 207 -14.82 16.63 0.37
CA GLU A 207 -15.32 15.53 -0.46
C GLU A 207 -16.13 16.03 -1.66
N ARG A 208 -17.06 16.97 -1.46
CA ARG A 208 -17.85 17.59 -2.55
C ARG A 208 -16.98 18.31 -3.57
N LEU A 209 -15.94 18.99 -3.09
CA LEU A 209 -15.00 19.74 -3.93
C LEU A 209 -13.92 18.84 -4.55
N GLY A 210 -13.82 17.58 -4.11
CA GLY A 210 -12.76 16.67 -4.52
C GLY A 210 -11.37 17.05 -4.01
N VAL A 211 -11.30 17.81 -2.90
CA VAL A 211 -10.05 18.19 -2.21
C VAL A 211 -9.66 17.06 -1.25
N PRO A 212 -8.43 16.54 -1.28
CA PRO A 212 -7.99 15.50 -0.37
C PRO A 212 -7.84 16.02 1.06
N ILE A 213 -8.40 15.27 2.00
CA ILE A 213 -8.38 15.61 3.42
C ILE A 213 -8.33 14.33 4.26
N GLY A 214 -7.42 14.31 5.22
CA GLY A 214 -7.27 13.24 6.21
C GLY A 214 -7.66 13.72 7.59
N VAL A 215 -8.50 12.97 8.30
CA VAL A 215 -8.92 13.33 9.66
C VAL A 215 -7.99 12.69 10.67
N VAL A 216 -7.42 13.46 11.59
CA VAL A 216 -6.64 12.89 12.70
C VAL A 216 -7.59 12.11 13.63
N PRO A 217 -7.42 10.78 13.80
CA PRO A 217 -8.33 9.99 14.64
C PRO A 217 -8.29 10.43 16.10
N PRO A 218 -9.43 10.48 16.81
CA PRO A 218 -9.46 10.72 18.25
C PRO A 218 -8.62 9.67 18.98
N GLY A 219 -7.63 10.10 19.77
CA GLY A 219 -6.72 9.19 20.48
C GLY A 219 -5.65 8.53 19.60
N GLY A 220 -5.52 8.92 18.32
CA GLY A 220 -4.42 8.52 17.45
C GLY A 220 -4.40 7.05 17.01
N SER A 221 -5.44 6.26 17.31
CA SER A 221 -5.48 4.83 16.99
C SER A 221 -6.74 4.45 16.22
N ILE A 222 -6.60 3.54 15.26
CA ILE A 222 -7.70 2.98 14.47
C ILE A 222 -7.70 1.47 14.64
N VAL A 223 -8.90 0.88 14.74
CA VAL A 223 -9.08 -0.57 14.66
C VAL A 223 -8.84 -1.00 13.22
N ALA A 224 -7.72 -1.66 12.96
CA ALA A 224 -7.37 -2.09 11.62
C ALA A 224 -8.08 -3.39 11.21
N GLY A 225 -8.49 -3.44 9.95
CA GLY A 225 -8.84 -4.68 9.25
C GLY A 225 -7.68 -5.18 8.40
N ALA A 226 -7.95 -6.18 7.55
CA ALA A 226 -6.99 -6.65 6.55
C ALA A 226 -6.56 -5.49 5.61
N PRO A 227 -5.30 -5.51 5.11
CA PRO A 227 -4.75 -4.41 4.31
C PRO A 227 -5.38 -4.29 2.92
N PHE A 228 -6.02 -5.35 2.42
CA PHE A 228 -6.76 -5.40 1.16
C PHE A 228 -7.99 -6.31 1.31
N ARG A 229 -8.91 -6.22 0.36
CA ARG A 229 -10.10 -7.08 0.27
C ARG A 229 -10.22 -7.67 -1.13
N PHE A 230 -10.60 -8.93 -1.21
CA PHE A 230 -11.05 -9.53 -2.46
C PHE A 230 -12.55 -9.25 -2.64
N GLU A 231 -12.90 -8.49 -3.68
CA GLU A 231 -14.28 -8.28 -4.11
C GLU A 231 -14.72 -9.51 -4.92
N ASP A 232 -15.41 -10.45 -4.28
CA ASP A 232 -15.93 -11.64 -4.97
C ASP A 232 -16.93 -11.26 -6.07
N ARG A 233 -16.99 -12.10 -7.11
CA ARG A 233 -18.13 -12.25 -8.03
C ARG A 233 -19.43 -12.19 -7.23
N GLU A 234 -20.39 -11.38 -7.71
CA GLU A 234 -21.77 -11.27 -7.22
C GLU A 234 -22.16 -12.33 -6.19
N ALA A 235 -22.39 -11.87 -4.96
CA ALA A 235 -23.12 -12.62 -3.96
C ALA A 235 -24.44 -13.13 -4.58
N SER A 236 -24.44 -14.38 -5.05
CA SER A 236 -25.68 -15.14 -5.17
C SER A 236 -26.24 -15.23 -3.76
N ALA A 237 -27.31 -14.49 -3.53
CA ALA A 237 -28.04 -14.40 -2.27
C ALA A 237 -28.56 -15.77 -1.83
N SER A 238 -27.74 -16.56 -1.15
CA SER A 238 -28.12 -17.54 -0.13
C SER A 238 -26.89 -18.29 0.35
N GLY A 239 -26.52 -18.12 1.61
CA GLY A 239 -25.59 -19.01 2.29
C GLY A 239 -24.39 -18.29 2.88
N SER A 240 -24.24 -18.41 4.19
CA SER A 240 -23.02 -18.15 4.96
C SER A 240 -21.87 -18.98 4.38
N GLY A 241 -21.21 -18.45 3.34
CA GLY A 241 -20.07 -19.05 2.67
C GLY A 241 -18.78 -18.42 3.18
N SER A 242 -18.07 -19.15 4.03
CA SER A 242 -16.80 -18.75 4.63
C SER A 242 -15.75 -18.33 3.59
N ILE A 243 -14.97 -17.30 3.94
CA ILE A 243 -13.69 -16.86 3.32
C ILE A 243 -12.69 -18.03 3.04
N ARG A 244 -12.92 -19.21 3.63
CA ARG A 244 -12.07 -20.40 3.63
C ARG A 244 -11.86 -21.15 2.30
N ASN A 245 -12.44 -20.73 1.18
CA ASN A 245 -12.36 -21.50 -0.08
C ASN A 245 -11.56 -20.83 -1.20
N ARG A 246 -10.71 -19.84 -0.88
CA ARG A 246 -10.16 -18.89 -1.86
C ARG A 246 -8.76 -19.16 -2.41
N LEU A 247 -8.08 -20.22 -1.97
CA LEU A 247 -6.85 -20.73 -2.58
C LEU A 247 -6.91 -22.26 -2.57
N ARG A 248 -7.44 -22.87 -3.63
CA ARG A 248 -7.30 -24.32 -3.83
C ARG A 248 -6.19 -24.56 -4.86
N PRO A 249 -5.00 -25.01 -4.44
CA PRO A 249 -3.93 -25.40 -5.35
C PRO A 249 -4.22 -26.80 -5.93
N ASP A 250 -5.45 -27.08 -6.39
CA ASP A 250 -5.72 -28.29 -7.13
C ASP A 250 -5.27 -28.07 -8.58
N ARG A 251 -3.95 -28.27 -8.75
CA ARG A 251 -3.08 -28.17 -9.94
C ARG A 251 -2.13 -26.98 -9.93
N ALA A 252 -0.91 -27.33 -9.54
CA ALA A 252 0.36 -26.81 -10.01
C ALA A 252 0.86 -25.51 -9.38
N ILE A 253 1.72 -25.66 -8.37
CA ILE A 253 3.01 -24.95 -8.38
C ILE A 253 3.82 -25.50 -9.57
N ALA A 254 3.32 -25.27 -10.78
CA ALA A 254 4.19 -25.33 -11.93
C ALA A 254 5.09 -24.11 -11.77
N ARG A 255 6.41 -24.32 -11.73
CA ARG A 255 7.35 -23.28 -12.16
C ARG A 255 6.73 -22.60 -13.38
N ARG A 256 6.36 -21.32 -13.25
CA ARG A 256 5.73 -20.59 -14.35
C ARG A 256 6.67 -20.72 -15.56
N ALA A 257 6.14 -21.23 -16.67
CA ALA A 257 6.92 -21.38 -17.90
C ALA A 257 7.31 -20.01 -18.49
N ARG A 258 6.60 -18.94 -18.09
CA ARG A 258 6.87 -17.56 -18.49
C ARG A 258 6.70 -16.57 -17.33
N PRO A 259 7.42 -15.45 -17.35
CA PRO A 259 7.14 -14.26 -16.52
C PRO A 259 5.65 -13.87 -16.48
N PRO A 260 5.13 -13.41 -15.33
CA PRO A 260 3.83 -12.73 -15.27
C PRO A 260 3.81 -11.50 -16.16
N VAL A 261 2.75 -11.34 -16.95
CA VAL A 261 2.51 -10.14 -17.77
C VAL A 261 1.63 -9.18 -16.97
N VAL A 262 2.13 -7.97 -16.76
CA VAL A 262 1.50 -6.95 -15.92
C VAL A 262 1.26 -5.68 -16.73
N VAL A 263 0.05 -5.14 -16.65
CA VAL A 263 -0.29 -3.84 -17.21
C VAL A 263 -0.51 -2.84 -16.08
N GLU A 264 0.27 -1.75 -16.07
CA GLU A 264 0.21 -0.71 -15.05
C GLU A 264 -0.45 0.56 -15.62
N LEU A 265 -1.67 0.85 -15.16
CA LEU A 265 -2.40 2.09 -15.43
C LEU A 265 -2.18 3.14 -14.34
N ALA A 266 -1.88 2.69 -13.11
CA ALA A 266 -1.64 3.56 -11.97
C ALA A 266 -0.49 4.55 -12.22
N SER A 267 -0.53 5.67 -11.50
CA SER A 267 0.45 6.76 -11.57
C SER A 267 0.89 7.16 -10.15
N LEU A 268 1.82 8.10 -10.05
CA LEU A 268 2.39 8.62 -8.80
C LEU A 268 3.31 7.60 -8.13
N TRP A 269 2.95 7.07 -6.95
CA TRP A 269 3.87 6.27 -6.15
C TRP A 269 3.35 4.87 -5.83
N ALA A 270 2.21 4.70 -5.15
CA ALA A 270 1.76 3.38 -4.70
C ALA A 270 1.72 2.32 -5.82
N GLY A 271 0.99 2.61 -6.91
CA GLY A 271 0.91 1.69 -8.05
C GLY A 271 2.23 1.49 -8.78
N PRO A 272 2.95 2.56 -9.17
CA PRO A 272 4.28 2.43 -9.75
C PRO A 272 5.27 1.64 -8.89
N LEU A 273 5.22 1.74 -7.56
CA LEU A 273 6.03 0.91 -6.67
C LEU A 273 5.61 -0.56 -6.72
N THR A 274 4.31 -0.87 -6.76
CA THR A 274 3.83 -2.23 -6.99
C THR A 274 4.43 -2.81 -8.27
N GLY A 275 4.36 -2.09 -9.39
CA GLY A 275 4.95 -2.55 -10.64
C GLY A 275 6.47 -2.66 -10.59
N ALA A 276 7.17 -1.75 -9.91
CA ALA A 276 8.64 -1.82 -9.76
C ALA A 276 9.08 -3.05 -8.97
N LEU A 277 8.36 -3.39 -7.89
CA LEU A 277 8.60 -4.62 -7.15
C LEU A 277 8.27 -5.86 -7.99
N LEU A 278 7.21 -5.83 -8.80
CA LEU A 278 6.91 -6.95 -9.70
C LEU A 278 8.00 -7.13 -10.78
N VAL A 279 8.58 -6.05 -11.32
CA VAL A 279 9.76 -6.12 -12.20
C VAL A 279 10.92 -6.81 -11.48
N SER A 280 11.21 -6.46 -10.22
CA SER A 280 12.30 -7.11 -9.48
C SER A 280 12.03 -8.59 -9.20
N ALA A 281 10.76 -8.98 -9.07
CA ALA A 281 10.32 -10.38 -9.00
C ALA A 281 10.22 -11.07 -10.38
N GLY A 282 10.68 -10.44 -11.45
CA GLY A 282 10.79 -11.02 -12.79
C GLY A 282 9.53 -10.94 -13.64
N ALA A 283 8.57 -10.07 -13.31
CA ALA A 283 7.41 -9.82 -14.16
C ALA A 283 7.75 -8.92 -15.36
N ASP A 284 7.06 -9.15 -16.48
CA ASP A 284 7.06 -8.28 -17.65
C ASP A 284 6.00 -7.19 -17.46
N VAL A 285 6.42 -5.98 -17.14
CA VAL A 285 5.53 -4.88 -16.77
C VAL A 285 5.52 -3.82 -17.87
N THR A 286 4.33 -3.54 -18.41
CA THR A 286 4.10 -2.41 -19.31
C THR A 286 3.27 -1.33 -18.63
N LYS A 287 3.86 -0.13 -18.47
CA LYS A 287 3.16 1.08 -18.09
C LYS A 287 2.36 1.61 -19.27
N TYR A 288 1.06 1.73 -19.11
CA TYR A 288 0.20 2.47 -20.04
C TYR A 288 -0.12 3.84 -19.45
N GLU A 289 0.11 4.90 -20.23
CA GLU A 289 -0.19 6.28 -19.84
C GLU A 289 -1.18 6.93 -20.80
N SER A 290 -2.09 7.75 -20.27
CA SER A 290 -2.94 8.59 -21.12
C SER A 290 -2.08 9.72 -21.69
N THR A 291 -2.18 9.98 -23.00
CA THR A 291 -1.47 11.09 -23.66
C THR A 291 -1.81 12.46 -23.06
N GLU A 292 -3.01 12.60 -22.48
CA GLU A 292 -3.49 13.83 -21.86
C GLU A 292 -3.19 13.91 -20.35
N ARG A 293 -2.87 12.78 -19.73
CA ARG A 293 -2.61 12.67 -18.29
C ARG A 293 -1.41 11.75 -18.04
N PRO A 294 -0.19 12.21 -18.39
CA PRO A 294 1.02 11.46 -18.08
C PRO A 294 1.23 11.38 -16.57
N ASP A 295 2.05 10.43 -16.16
CA ASP A 295 2.34 10.17 -14.75
C ASP A 295 2.89 11.44 -14.07
N GLY A 296 2.17 11.87 -13.03
CA GLY A 296 2.50 13.05 -12.24
C GLY A 296 3.82 12.93 -11.49
N ALA A 297 4.34 11.71 -11.26
CA ALA A 297 5.64 11.50 -10.63
C ALA A 297 6.79 12.16 -11.39
N ARG A 298 6.64 12.42 -12.70
CA ARG A 298 7.61 13.20 -13.51
C ARG A 298 7.82 14.64 -13.01
N ARG A 299 6.88 15.19 -12.24
CA ARG A 299 7.01 16.50 -11.59
C ARG A 299 7.81 16.45 -10.27
N GLY A 300 8.02 15.25 -9.74
CA GLY A 300 8.88 15.02 -8.58
C GLY A 300 10.36 14.89 -8.96
N PRO A 301 11.20 14.36 -8.06
CA PRO A 301 12.62 14.12 -8.35
C PRO A 301 12.79 13.13 -9.51
N ALA A 302 13.44 13.54 -10.60
CA ALA A 302 13.66 12.67 -11.76
C ALA A 302 14.32 11.32 -11.41
N PRO A 303 15.34 11.24 -10.54
CA PRO A 303 15.92 9.94 -10.17
C PRO A 303 14.94 9.04 -9.42
N PHE A 304 13.93 9.59 -8.75
CA PHE A 304 12.89 8.80 -8.09
C PHE A 304 11.88 8.26 -9.11
N PHE A 305 11.51 9.07 -10.12
CA PHE A 305 10.74 8.59 -11.27
C PHE A 305 11.46 7.41 -11.95
N ASP A 306 12.74 7.56 -12.25
CA ASP A 306 13.54 6.50 -12.87
C ASP A 306 13.55 5.22 -12.02
N ARG A 307 13.62 5.34 -10.68
CA ARG A 307 13.56 4.18 -9.77
C ARG A 307 12.23 3.46 -9.82
N LEU A 308 11.11 4.18 -9.92
CA LEU A 308 9.78 3.58 -9.99
C LEU A 308 9.47 2.91 -11.33
N HIS A 309 10.18 3.29 -12.41
CA HIS A 309 9.85 2.81 -13.74
C HIS A 309 10.98 2.07 -14.48
N SER A 310 12.17 1.99 -13.89
CA SER A 310 13.27 1.20 -14.42
C SER A 310 12.85 -0.26 -14.63
N GLY A 311 13.12 -0.78 -15.85
CA GLY A 311 12.77 -2.14 -16.24
C GLY A 311 11.34 -2.32 -16.76
N LYS A 312 10.50 -1.28 -16.76
CA LYS A 312 9.17 -1.31 -17.38
C LYS A 312 9.23 -0.96 -18.87
N HIS A 313 8.33 -1.54 -19.65
CA HIS A 313 7.97 -1.04 -20.97
C HIS A 313 6.99 0.13 -20.83
N PHE A 314 6.94 1.02 -21.82
CA PHE A 314 6.02 2.15 -21.85
C PHE A 314 5.18 2.13 -23.12
N ALA A 315 3.89 2.34 -22.95
CA ALA A 315 2.93 2.55 -24.02
C ALA A 315 1.99 3.70 -23.64
N THR A 316 1.36 4.30 -24.63
CA THR A 316 0.42 5.40 -24.44
C THR A 316 -0.91 5.08 -25.09
N PHE A 317 -1.97 5.66 -24.57
CA PHE A 317 -3.30 5.63 -25.19
C PHE A 317 -3.98 7.01 -25.13
N ASP A 318 -4.83 7.32 -26.10
CA ASP A 318 -5.74 8.45 -26.07
C ASP A 318 -7.13 8.00 -25.63
N HIS A 319 -7.47 8.31 -24.38
CA HIS A 319 -8.78 8.02 -23.81
C HIS A 319 -9.97 8.75 -24.49
N ARG A 320 -9.72 9.66 -25.43
CA ARG A 320 -10.75 10.32 -26.23
C ARG A 320 -11.04 9.59 -27.54
N ASP A 321 -10.17 8.65 -27.95
CA ASP A 321 -10.37 7.81 -29.12
C ASP A 321 -10.96 6.45 -28.70
N PRO A 322 -12.24 6.17 -29.01
CA PRO A 322 -12.86 4.88 -28.71
C PRO A 322 -12.11 3.68 -29.31
N ALA A 323 -11.43 3.85 -30.46
CA ALA A 323 -10.65 2.79 -31.06
C ALA A 323 -9.38 2.46 -30.25
N ASP A 324 -8.80 3.46 -29.58
CA ASP A 324 -7.66 3.26 -28.70
C ASP A 324 -8.07 2.65 -27.36
N LEU A 325 -9.23 3.04 -26.82
CA LEU A 325 -9.83 2.38 -25.66
C LEU A 325 -10.17 0.90 -25.92
N ASN A 326 -10.66 0.57 -27.11
CA ASN A 326 -10.87 -0.82 -27.51
C ASN A 326 -9.55 -1.62 -27.55
N ARG A 327 -8.49 -1.04 -28.14
CA ARG A 327 -7.15 -1.65 -28.14
C ARG A 327 -6.59 -1.81 -26.73
N LEU A 328 -6.78 -0.82 -25.86
CA LEU A 328 -6.39 -0.92 -24.45
C LEU A 328 -7.14 -2.08 -23.77
N ALA A 329 -8.45 -2.21 -23.98
CA ALA A 329 -9.24 -3.30 -23.41
C ALA A 329 -8.76 -4.69 -23.87
N GLU A 330 -8.36 -4.83 -25.14
CA GLU A 330 -7.75 -6.05 -25.67
C GLU A 330 -6.43 -6.38 -24.97
N VAL A 331 -5.56 -5.39 -24.77
CA VAL A 331 -4.30 -5.56 -24.02
C VAL A 331 -4.57 -5.99 -22.58
N LEU A 332 -5.47 -5.30 -21.89
CA LEU A 332 -5.83 -5.61 -20.51
C LEU A 332 -6.37 -7.05 -20.35
N ALA A 333 -7.08 -7.56 -21.36
CA ALA A 333 -7.57 -8.94 -21.38
C ALA A 333 -6.48 -10.01 -21.51
N THR A 334 -5.28 -9.63 -21.94
CA THR A 334 -4.12 -10.55 -22.02
C THR A 334 -3.23 -10.54 -20.78
N ALA A 335 -3.44 -9.57 -19.89
CA ALA A 335 -2.62 -9.40 -18.70
C ALA A 335 -2.97 -10.43 -17.62
N ASP A 336 -1.94 -10.95 -16.95
CA ASP A 336 -2.12 -11.76 -15.73
C ASP A 336 -2.54 -10.85 -14.56
N VAL A 337 -1.95 -9.65 -14.49
CA VAL A 337 -2.24 -8.62 -13.47
C VAL A 337 -2.43 -7.25 -14.11
N VAL A 338 -3.44 -6.50 -13.67
CA VAL A 338 -3.62 -5.07 -13.95
C VAL A 338 -3.48 -4.29 -12.66
N ILE A 339 -2.66 -3.25 -12.67
CA ILE A 339 -2.51 -2.31 -11.55
C ILE A 339 -3.21 -1.00 -11.94
N ASP A 340 -4.31 -0.71 -11.28
CA ASP A 340 -5.18 0.42 -11.57
C ASP A 340 -5.24 1.39 -10.40
N GLY A 341 -4.91 2.66 -10.65
CA GLY A 341 -4.98 3.76 -9.68
C GLY A 341 -6.20 4.67 -9.89
N SER A 342 -7.09 4.32 -10.81
CA SER A 342 -8.26 5.13 -11.15
C SER A 342 -9.43 4.86 -10.20
N ARG A 343 -10.40 5.78 -10.19
CA ARG A 343 -11.69 5.51 -9.52
C ARG A 343 -12.48 4.53 -10.38
N ALA A 344 -13.25 3.63 -9.77
CA ALA A 344 -14.00 2.59 -10.48
C ALA A 344 -14.81 3.12 -11.69
N ARG A 345 -15.47 4.27 -11.53
CA ARG A 345 -16.24 4.94 -12.60
C ARG A 345 -15.42 5.29 -13.86
N VAL A 346 -14.10 5.43 -13.78
CA VAL A 346 -13.24 5.78 -14.93
C VAL A 346 -13.19 4.61 -15.90
N MET A 347 -13.08 3.38 -15.41
CA MET A 347 -13.11 2.19 -16.26
C MET A 347 -14.46 2.05 -16.96
N GLU A 348 -15.57 2.31 -16.25
CA GLU A 348 -16.91 2.32 -16.83
C GLU A 348 -17.05 3.39 -17.92
N GLN A 349 -16.54 4.60 -17.68
CA GLN A 349 -16.52 5.69 -18.68
C GLN A 349 -15.69 5.34 -19.92
N TRP A 350 -14.65 4.54 -19.76
CA TRP A 350 -13.82 4.05 -20.85
C TRP A 350 -14.40 2.80 -21.54
N GLY A 351 -15.55 2.29 -21.09
CA GLY A 351 -16.16 1.07 -21.63
C GLY A 351 -15.41 -0.21 -21.27
N ILE A 352 -14.54 -0.17 -20.26
CA ILE A 352 -13.73 -1.31 -19.79
C ILE A 352 -14.49 -2.01 -18.66
N ASP A 353 -15.07 -3.17 -18.96
CA ASP A 353 -15.73 -4.02 -17.96
C ASP A 353 -14.69 -4.82 -17.15
N VAL A 354 -14.23 -4.22 -16.06
CA VAL A 354 -13.29 -4.84 -15.11
C VAL A 354 -13.81 -6.20 -14.61
N GLY A 355 -15.11 -6.32 -14.34
CA GLY A 355 -15.71 -7.57 -13.89
C GLY A 355 -15.57 -8.68 -14.94
N ARG A 356 -15.75 -8.36 -16.23
CA ARG A 356 -15.52 -9.31 -17.32
C ARG A 356 -14.06 -9.75 -17.43
N LEU A 357 -13.11 -8.83 -17.28
CA LEU A 357 -11.67 -9.15 -17.30
C LEU A 357 -11.31 -10.10 -16.15
N VAL A 358 -11.77 -9.79 -14.94
CA VAL A 358 -11.58 -10.63 -13.75
C VAL A 358 -12.19 -12.02 -13.95
N ARG A 359 -13.42 -12.09 -14.48
CA ARG A 359 -14.08 -13.37 -14.81
C ARG A 359 -13.30 -14.20 -15.85
N SER A 360 -12.47 -13.56 -16.67
CA SER A 360 -11.67 -14.19 -17.72
C SER A 360 -10.28 -14.62 -17.25
N GLY A 361 -9.90 -14.30 -16.02
CA GLY A 361 -8.64 -14.74 -15.42
C GLY A 361 -7.69 -13.62 -14.98
N THR A 362 -7.99 -12.35 -15.32
CA THR A 362 -7.13 -11.22 -14.95
C THR A 362 -7.25 -10.90 -13.48
N THR A 363 -6.12 -10.72 -12.78
CA THR A 363 -6.12 -10.12 -11.45
C THR A 363 -6.11 -8.60 -11.57
N TRP A 364 -7.12 -7.93 -11.07
CA TRP A 364 -7.23 -6.46 -11.07
C TRP A 364 -6.96 -5.91 -9.68
N ILE A 365 -5.86 -5.18 -9.52
CA ILE A 365 -5.50 -4.52 -8.27
C ILE A 365 -5.89 -3.06 -8.37
N SER A 366 -6.93 -2.70 -7.65
CA SER A 366 -7.44 -1.34 -7.57
C SER A 366 -6.83 -0.64 -6.36
N ILE A 367 -5.94 0.32 -6.62
CA ILE A 367 -5.29 1.15 -5.62
C ILE A 367 -6.02 2.49 -5.54
N THR A 368 -6.71 2.75 -4.43
CA THR A 368 -7.50 3.97 -4.23
C THR A 368 -7.19 4.64 -2.90
N GLY A 369 -7.69 5.86 -2.65
CA GLY A 369 -7.47 6.53 -1.36
C GLY A 369 -8.17 5.82 -0.19
N HIS A 370 -9.47 5.54 -0.36
CA HIS A 370 -10.37 5.10 0.70
C HIS A 370 -11.16 3.82 0.37
N GLY A 371 -10.78 3.10 -0.68
CA GLY A 371 -11.44 1.90 -1.17
C GLY A 371 -12.33 2.18 -2.38
N ARG A 372 -12.58 1.15 -3.19
CA ARG A 372 -13.32 1.25 -4.47
C ARG A 372 -14.73 1.83 -4.36
N ALA A 373 -15.39 1.61 -3.22
CA ALA A 373 -16.73 2.13 -2.96
C ALA A 373 -16.75 3.65 -2.63
N SER A 374 -15.60 4.26 -2.39
CA SER A 374 -15.48 5.67 -2.05
C SER A 374 -15.11 6.53 -3.26
N ALA A 375 -15.70 7.72 -3.36
CA ALA A 375 -15.33 8.72 -4.36
C ALA A 375 -14.24 9.70 -3.89
N ARG A 376 -13.84 9.62 -2.61
CA ARG A 376 -12.87 10.52 -1.98
C ARG A 376 -11.48 10.36 -2.60
N VAL A 377 -10.78 11.48 -2.71
CA VAL A 377 -9.38 11.53 -3.15
C VAL A 377 -8.49 11.47 -1.92
N ALA A 378 -7.38 10.76 -2.04
CA ALA A 378 -6.30 10.84 -1.07
C ALA A 378 -4.95 10.80 -1.78
N PHE A 379 -3.94 11.35 -1.12
CA PHE A 379 -2.54 11.08 -1.39
C PHE A 379 -1.89 10.48 -0.14
N GLY A 380 -0.64 10.05 -0.24
CA GLY A 380 0.01 9.29 0.82
C GLY A 380 0.02 9.97 2.19
N ASP A 381 0.16 11.30 2.27
CA ASP A 381 0.23 12.03 3.55
C ASP A 381 -1.12 12.15 4.26
N ASP A 382 -2.18 12.58 3.56
CA ASP A 382 -3.51 12.70 4.16
C ASP A 382 -4.14 11.33 4.44
N ALA A 383 -3.89 10.33 3.58
CA ALA A 383 -4.30 8.96 3.85
C ALA A 383 -3.57 8.38 5.07
N ALA A 384 -2.27 8.64 5.23
CA ALA A 384 -1.51 8.20 6.41
C ALA A 384 -2.07 8.83 7.69
N VAL A 385 -2.38 10.12 7.66
CA VAL A 385 -2.98 10.82 8.81
C VAL A 385 -4.35 10.23 9.16
N GLU A 386 -5.21 10.02 8.16
CA GLU A 386 -6.51 9.38 8.37
C GLU A 386 -6.41 7.92 8.84
N ALA A 387 -5.29 7.26 8.55
CA ALA A 387 -4.96 5.92 9.02
C ALA A 387 -4.35 5.87 10.43
N GLY A 388 -4.13 7.03 11.07
CA GLY A 388 -3.52 7.11 12.40
C GLY A 388 -2.00 7.10 12.41
N LEU A 389 -1.34 7.17 11.24
CA LEU A 389 0.11 7.41 11.15
C LEU A 389 0.39 8.90 11.37
N VAL A 390 0.33 9.29 12.63
CA VAL A 390 0.49 10.68 13.08
C VAL A 390 1.34 10.71 14.34
N VAL A 391 2.24 11.69 14.42
CA VAL A 391 2.97 11.97 15.66
C VAL A 391 2.16 13.02 16.45
N PRO A 392 1.68 12.71 17.67
CA PRO A 392 0.87 13.64 18.44
C PRO A 392 1.65 14.93 18.77
N GLY A 393 0.91 16.04 18.88
CA GLY A 393 1.44 17.25 19.50
C GLY A 393 1.77 17.02 20.98
N ARG A 394 2.72 17.79 21.53
CA ARG A 394 3.09 17.71 22.96
C ARG A 394 1.91 17.99 23.88
N THR A 395 1.05 18.92 23.47
CA THR A 395 -0.23 19.23 24.11
C THR A 395 -1.36 19.12 23.09
N ALA A 396 -2.62 19.11 23.55
CA ALA A 396 -3.79 19.10 22.67
C ALA A 396 -3.90 20.32 21.74
N ASN A 397 -3.16 21.41 22.03
CA ASN A 397 -3.13 22.62 21.21
C ASN A 397 -1.97 22.65 20.22
N ASP A 398 -0.96 21.81 20.40
CA ASP A 398 0.15 21.70 19.47
C ASP A 398 -0.30 20.90 18.26
N ALA A 399 0.16 21.33 17.08
CA ALA A 399 -0.15 20.61 15.86
C ALA A 399 0.45 19.20 15.93
N PRO A 400 -0.32 18.15 15.60
CA PRO A 400 0.28 16.88 15.26
C PRO A 400 1.18 17.05 14.02
N THR A 401 2.03 16.06 13.78
CA THR A 401 2.99 16.08 12.66
C THR A 401 2.94 14.77 11.88
N PHE A 402 3.41 14.82 10.64
CA PHE A 402 3.36 13.67 9.73
C PHE A 402 4.38 12.59 10.12
N VAL A 403 4.12 11.37 9.64
CA VAL A 403 5.02 10.22 9.75
C VAL A 403 5.56 9.90 8.35
N GLY A 404 6.88 10.01 8.18
CA GLY A 404 7.56 9.75 6.91
C GLY A 404 7.14 10.69 5.76
N ASP A 405 7.47 10.27 4.54
CA ASP A 405 7.19 11.02 3.30
C ASP A 405 6.08 10.32 2.51
N ALA A 406 4.88 10.89 2.50
CA ALA A 406 3.69 10.31 1.87
C ALA A 406 3.53 8.81 2.18
N ILE A 407 3.79 8.42 3.43
CA ILE A 407 4.16 7.04 3.80
C ILE A 407 3.09 5.98 3.45
N ALA A 408 1.82 6.37 3.33
CA ALA A 408 0.78 5.44 2.89
C ALA A 408 1.00 4.95 1.45
N ASP A 409 1.62 5.74 0.57
CA ASP A 409 1.93 5.33 -0.80
C ASP A 409 2.87 4.11 -0.85
N PRO A 410 4.10 4.17 -0.30
CA PRO A 410 5.01 3.03 -0.35
C PRO A 410 4.52 1.81 0.45
N ILE A 411 3.78 2.01 1.55
CA ILE A 411 3.13 0.91 2.29
C ILE A 411 2.13 0.18 1.39
N THR A 412 1.30 0.95 0.68
CA THR A 412 0.28 0.38 -0.22
C THR A 412 0.92 -0.29 -1.41
N GLY A 413 1.98 0.30 -1.97
CA GLY A 413 2.73 -0.30 -3.07
C GLY A 413 3.33 -1.66 -2.71
N LEU A 414 3.84 -1.81 -1.47
CA LEU A 414 4.33 -3.08 -0.94
C LEU A 414 3.22 -4.13 -0.83
N TYR A 415 2.08 -3.79 -0.22
CA TYR A 415 0.96 -4.73 -0.14
C TYR A 415 0.38 -5.08 -1.51
N GLY A 416 0.36 -4.13 -2.45
CA GLY A 416 0.00 -4.36 -3.84
C GLY A 416 0.91 -5.40 -4.50
N ALA A 417 2.22 -5.33 -4.25
CA ALA A 417 3.17 -6.31 -4.80
C ALA A 417 3.00 -7.71 -4.18
N VAL A 418 2.78 -7.78 -2.86
CA VAL A 418 2.49 -9.05 -2.15
C VAL A 418 1.25 -9.71 -2.74
N VAL A 419 0.13 -9.00 -2.81
CA VAL A 419 -1.15 -9.57 -3.27
C VAL A 419 -1.12 -9.87 -4.77
N ALA A 420 -0.45 -9.05 -5.59
CA ALA A 420 -0.22 -9.35 -7.01
C ALA A 420 0.47 -10.69 -7.19
N LEU A 421 1.60 -10.86 -6.51
CA LEU A 421 2.43 -12.04 -6.69
C LEU A 421 1.74 -13.29 -6.13
N ALA A 422 1.09 -13.18 -4.99
CA ALA A 422 0.27 -14.26 -4.43
C ALA A 422 -0.89 -14.65 -5.37
N ALA A 423 -1.58 -13.67 -5.96
CA ALA A 423 -2.69 -13.93 -6.88
C ALA A 423 -2.22 -14.66 -8.15
N THR A 424 -0.98 -14.43 -8.61
CA THR A 424 -0.44 -15.16 -9.77
C THR A 424 -0.19 -16.65 -9.53
N LEU A 425 -0.16 -17.08 -8.26
CA LEU A 425 -0.07 -18.47 -7.82
C LEU A 425 -1.45 -19.11 -7.61
N SER A 426 -2.52 -18.31 -7.64
CA SER A 426 -3.90 -18.77 -7.48
C SER A 426 -4.57 -18.96 -8.83
N PRO A 427 -5.41 -20.00 -9.01
CA PRO A 427 -6.21 -20.11 -10.22
C PRO A 427 -7.29 -19.02 -10.30
N GLY A 428 -7.53 -18.49 -11.50
CA GLY A 428 -8.59 -17.53 -11.78
C GLY A 428 -8.18 -16.06 -11.57
N GLY A 429 -9.06 -15.15 -11.96
CA GLY A 429 -8.88 -13.71 -11.79
C GLY A 429 -9.50 -13.22 -10.49
N HIS A 430 -8.87 -12.20 -9.90
CA HIS A 430 -9.25 -11.63 -8.61
C HIS A 430 -9.44 -10.13 -8.73
N LEU A 431 -10.51 -9.58 -8.18
CA LEU A 431 -10.65 -8.13 -7.98
C LEU A 431 -10.18 -7.78 -6.57
N VAL A 432 -9.10 -7.02 -6.46
CA VAL A 432 -8.50 -6.62 -5.18
C VAL A 432 -8.77 -5.14 -4.94
N ASP A 433 -9.48 -4.84 -3.86
CA ASP A 433 -9.66 -3.49 -3.31
C ASP A 433 -8.55 -3.22 -2.29
N LEU A 434 -7.62 -2.35 -2.64
CA LEU A 434 -6.48 -1.95 -1.82
C LEU A 434 -6.51 -0.44 -1.67
N SER A 435 -6.71 0.05 -0.44
CA SER A 435 -6.80 1.48 -0.16
C SER A 435 -5.58 2.00 0.57
N LEU A 436 -5.17 3.24 0.28
CA LEU A 436 -4.08 3.92 1.01
C LEU A 436 -4.36 3.94 2.51
N VAL A 437 -5.58 4.35 2.90
CA VAL A 437 -5.99 4.39 4.31
C VAL A 437 -6.01 2.99 4.94
N GLY A 438 -6.58 2.00 4.25
CA GLY A 438 -6.67 0.63 4.79
C GLY A 438 -5.30 -0.03 4.96
N ALA A 439 -4.41 0.12 3.98
CA ALA A 439 -3.03 -0.35 4.03
C ALA A 439 -2.25 0.33 5.15
N ALA A 440 -2.30 1.66 5.23
CA ALA A 440 -1.63 2.42 6.28
C ALA A 440 -2.19 2.10 7.67
N ALA A 441 -3.51 1.93 7.81
CA ALA A 441 -4.14 1.62 9.10
C ALA A 441 -3.76 0.22 9.57
N HIS A 442 -3.73 -0.76 8.65
CA HIS A 442 -3.17 -2.07 8.92
C HIS A 442 -1.72 -1.95 9.40
N ALA A 443 -0.85 -1.23 8.68
CA ALA A 443 0.53 -1.01 9.12
C ALA A 443 0.61 -0.39 10.53
N ALA A 444 -0.20 0.64 10.80
CA ALA A 444 -0.19 1.43 12.03
C ALA A 444 -0.78 0.71 13.26
N ALA A 445 -1.61 -0.31 13.09
CA ALA A 445 -2.43 -0.87 14.16
C ALA A 445 -1.59 -1.28 15.38
N GLY A 446 -1.94 -0.77 16.56
CA GLY A 446 -1.20 -1.05 17.80
C GLY A 446 0.16 -0.36 17.91
N THR A 447 0.47 0.61 17.04
CA THR A 447 1.70 1.41 17.08
C THR A 447 1.41 2.84 17.52
N THR A 448 2.25 3.39 18.39
CA THR A 448 2.31 4.83 18.67
C THR A 448 3.58 5.43 18.08
N PHE A 449 3.53 6.70 17.69
CA PHE A 449 4.69 7.43 17.21
C PHE A 449 5.00 8.55 18.19
N ASP A 450 6.12 8.43 18.90
CA ASP A 450 6.47 9.36 19.96
C ASP A 450 7.57 10.30 19.47
N ALA A 451 7.33 11.61 19.57
CA ALA A 451 8.34 12.61 19.28
C ALA A 451 9.51 12.49 20.25
N VAL A 452 10.73 12.62 19.72
CA VAL A 452 11.97 12.71 20.47
C VAL A 452 12.57 14.08 20.20
N ASP A 453 12.89 14.78 21.29
CA ASP A 453 13.46 16.11 21.23
C ASP A 453 14.85 16.07 20.58
N PRO A 454 15.20 17.04 19.73
CA PRO A 454 16.56 17.17 19.24
C PRO A 454 17.50 17.39 20.43
N THR A 455 18.48 16.48 20.58
CA THR A 455 19.54 16.57 21.60
C THR A 455 20.58 17.63 21.26
#